data_AF-A0A7W0HL19-F1
#
_entry.id   AF-A0A7W0HL19-F1
#
_cell.length_a   1.000
_cell.length_b   1.000
_cell.length_c   1.000
_cell.angle_alpha   90.00
_cell.angle_beta   90.00
_cell.angle_gamma   90.00
#
_symmetry.space_group_name_H-M   'P 1'
#
loop_
_entity.id
_entity.type
_entity.pdbx_description
1 polymer ?
#
loop_
_entity_poly.entity_id
_entity_poly.type
_entity_poly.pdbx_seq_one_letter_code
_entity_poly.pdbx_strand_id
1 'polypeptide(L)'
;MDRYRTEKKRKLSEKIYRLGQQGLSWVEIAHQSGMIYQNARHIYQRECIYREKAFYYPFIEYLSARTEKAIRKSLGEDLLADPEGLSQLENLKKLLCWPGVGRGVLQDLADALNQAGYDSFDPLKTREAILSHPKRFRRLNTPAS
;
A
#
# COMPACT_ATOMS: atom_id res chain seq x y z
N MET A 1 1.17 -3.43 -8.33
CA MET A 1 0.96 -4.87 -8.09
C MET A 1 0.05 -4.93 -6.88
N ASP A 2 -1.22 -5.27 -7.10
CA ASP A 2 -2.16 -5.58 -6.02
C ASP A 2 -1.58 -6.69 -5.13
N ARG A 3 -1.72 -6.51 -3.80
CA ARG A 3 -1.33 -7.48 -2.75
C ARG A 3 -1.72 -8.89 -3.15
N TYR A 4 -2.95 -9.02 -3.64
CA TYR A 4 -3.47 -10.21 -4.28
C TYR A 4 -3.74 -9.90 -5.73
N ARG A 5 -2.83 -10.33 -6.61
CA ARG A 5 -3.02 -10.23 -8.06
C ARG A 5 -4.35 -10.83 -8.52
N THR A 6 -4.92 -11.75 -7.74
CA THR A 6 -6.25 -12.34 -7.96
C THR A 6 -6.89 -12.75 -6.62
N GLU A 7 -8.22 -12.79 -6.59
CA GLU A 7 -9.00 -13.32 -5.45
C GLU A 7 -8.58 -14.75 -5.07
N LYS A 8 -8.15 -15.56 -6.04
CA LYS A 8 -7.60 -16.90 -5.80
C LYS A 8 -6.36 -16.84 -4.89
N LYS A 9 -5.47 -15.87 -5.08
CA LYS A 9 -4.28 -15.69 -4.23
C LYS A 9 -4.63 -15.20 -2.83
N ARG A 10 -5.66 -14.36 -2.73
CA ARG A 10 -6.22 -13.93 -1.43
C ARG A 10 -6.70 -15.13 -0.63
N LYS A 11 -7.63 -15.91 -1.18
CA LYS A 11 -8.19 -17.11 -0.55
C LYS A 11 -7.11 -18.12 -0.16
N LEU A 12 -6.08 -18.28 -0.99
CA LEU A 12 -4.94 -19.15 -0.68
C LEU A 12 -4.14 -18.66 0.53
N SER A 13 -3.86 -17.35 0.60
CA SER A 13 -3.09 -16.77 1.71
C SER A 13 -3.89 -16.81 3.02
N GLU A 14 -5.19 -16.52 2.96
CA GLU A 14 -6.12 -16.68 4.09
C GLU A 14 -6.21 -18.13 4.56
N LYS A 15 -6.30 -19.10 3.64
CA LYS A 15 -6.30 -20.53 3.97
C LYS A 15 -5.02 -20.92 4.72
N ILE A 16 -3.85 -20.57 4.17
CA ILE A 16 -2.56 -20.89 4.79
C ILE A 16 -2.44 -20.25 6.18
N TYR A 17 -2.87 -18.99 6.34
CA TYR A 17 -2.90 -18.34 7.64
C TYR A 17 -3.77 -19.09 8.64
N ARG A 18 -5.01 -19.44 8.27
CA ARG A 18 -5.93 -20.20 9.15
C ARG A 18 -5.35 -21.55 9.57
N LEU A 19 -4.76 -22.30 8.64
CA LEU A 19 -4.14 -23.60 8.96
C LEU A 19 -2.96 -23.44 9.93
N GLY A 20 -2.14 -22.39 9.77
CA GLY A 20 -1.06 -22.09 10.72
C GLY A 20 -1.59 -21.71 12.10
N GLN A 21 -2.68 -20.96 12.18
CA GLN A 21 -3.34 -20.61 13.45
C GLN A 21 -3.95 -21.84 14.17
N GLN A 22 -4.30 -22.89 13.43
CA GLN A 22 -4.75 -24.17 13.97
C GLN A 22 -3.61 -25.05 14.50
N GLY A 23 -2.35 -24.62 14.35
CA GLY A 23 -1.17 -25.35 14.84
C GLY A 23 -0.70 -26.48 13.95
N LEU A 24 -1.18 -26.57 12.69
CA LEU A 24 -0.71 -27.58 11.74
C LEU A 24 0.78 -27.39 11.41
N SER A 25 1.48 -28.50 11.17
CA SER A 25 2.85 -28.45 10.68
C SER A 25 2.90 -27.89 9.27
N TRP A 26 4.02 -27.25 8.92
CA TRP A 26 4.21 -26.69 7.58
C TRP A 26 4.17 -27.75 6.46
N VAL A 27 4.51 -29.01 6.77
CA VAL A 27 4.43 -30.12 5.81
C VAL A 27 2.96 -30.42 5.48
N GLU A 28 2.09 -30.45 6.49
CA GLU A 28 0.65 -30.64 6.31
C GLU A 28 0.02 -29.47 5.54
N ILE A 29 0.40 -28.23 5.90
CA ILE A 29 -0.09 -27.02 5.22
C ILE A 29 0.32 -27.03 3.75
N ALA A 30 1.57 -27.39 3.46
CA ALA A 30 2.11 -27.52 2.11
C ALA A 30 1.35 -28.56 1.29
N HIS A 31 1.11 -29.74 1.86
CA HIS A 31 0.32 -30.82 1.24
C HIS A 31 -1.12 -30.36 0.94
N GLN A 32 -1.82 -29.81 1.93
CA GLN A 32 -3.20 -29.32 1.78
C GLN A 32 -3.36 -28.15 0.81
N SER A 33 -2.28 -27.38 0.59
CA SER A 33 -2.26 -26.21 -0.28
C SER A 33 -1.64 -26.48 -1.64
N GLY A 34 -1.18 -27.72 -1.90
CA GLY A 34 -0.58 -28.13 -3.16
C GLY A 34 0.71 -27.36 -3.51
N MET A 35 1.55 -27.09 -2.52
CA MET A 35 2.79 -26.32 -2.72
C MET A 35 3.95 -26.87 -1.91
N ILE A 36 5.17 -26.40 -2.20
CA ILE A 36 6.35 -26.75 -1.41
C ILE A 36 6.34 -26.10 -0.02
N TYR A 37 6.96 -26.76 0.94
CA TYR A 37 7.11 -26.31 2.34
C TYR A 37 7.54 -24.84 2.46
N GLN A 38 8.58 -24.43 1.73
CA GLN A 38 9.14 -23.07 1.83
C GLN A 38 8.13 -22.01 1.40
N ASN A 39 7.32 -22.29 0.37
CA ASN A 39 6.30 -21.38 -0.12
C ASN A 39 5.15 -21.23 0.89
N ALA A 40 4.71 -22.34 1.50
CA ALA A 40 3.68 -22.30 2.54
C ALA A 40 4.11 -21.42 3.72
N ARG A 41 5.32 -21.65 4.23
CA ARG A 41 5.90 -20.84 5.32
C ARG A 41 6.04 -19.36 4.93
N HIS A 42 6.54 -19.07 3.73
CA HIS A 42 6.72 -17.70 3.27
C HIS A 42 5.40 -16.94 3.11
N ILE A 43 4.36 -17.60 2.57
CA ILE A 43 3.01 -17.02 2.47
C ILE A 43 2.45 -16.73 3.86
N TYR A 44 2.57 -17.69 4.79
CA TYR A 44 2.13 -17.50 6.17
C TYR A 44 2.80 -16.29 6.83
N GLN A 45 4.13 -16.21 6.77
CA GLN A 45 4.90 -15.11 7.37
C GLN A 45 4.52 -13.76 6.76
N ARG A 46 4.36 -13.69 5.43
CA ARG A 46 3.90 -12.47 4.77
C ARG A 46 2.52 -12.04 5.21
N GLU A 47 1.61 -13.00 5.39
CA GLU A 47 0.25 -12.73 5.83
C GLU A 47 0.21 -12.28 7.29
N CYS A 48 1.09 -12.80 8.16
CA CYS A 48 1.24 -12.31 9.54
C CYS A 48 1.69 -10.84 9.58
N ILE A 49 2.79 -10.51 8.89
CA ILE A 49 3.30 -9.13 8.80
C ILE A 49 2.23 -8.20 8.24
N TYR A 50 1.50 -8.67 7.23
CA TYR A 50 0.43 -7.88 6.66
C TYR A 50 -0.68 -7.61 7.68
N ARG A 51 -1.16 -8.64 8.40
CA ARG A 51 -2.28 -8.48 9.35
C ARG A 51 -1.90 -7.57 10.50
N GLU A 52 -0.65 -7.64 10.95
CA GLU A 52 -0.08 -6.69 11.90
C GLU A 52 -0.12 -5.26 11.35
N LYS A 53 0.33 -5.04 10.11
CA LYS A 53 0.24 -3.73 9.46
C LYS A 53 -1.20 -3.22 9.29
N ALA A 54 -2.12 -4.08 8.87
CA ALA A 54 -3.52 -3.71 8.64
C ALA A 54 -4.24 -3.29 9.93
N PHE A 55 -3.75 -3.75 11.09
CA PHE A 55 -4.23 -3.28 12.38
C PHE A 55 -3.88 -1.79 12.61
N TYR A 56 -2.71 -1.35 12.16
CA TYR A 56 -2.26 0.03 12.32
C TYR A 56 -2.67 0.94 11.14
N TYR A 57 -2.85 0.38 9.95
CA TYR A 57 -3.04 1.13 8.71
C TYR A 57 -4.31 0.65 7.98
N PRO A 58 -5.43 1.38 8.08
CA PRO A 58 -6.76 0.83 7.82
C PRO A 58 -7.08 0.54 6.35
N PHE A 59 -6.28 1.04 5.41
CA PHE A 59 -6.49 0.87 3.96
C PHE A 59 -5.27 0.26 3.25
N ILE A 60 -4.29 -0.24 4.01
CA ILE A 60 -3.02 -0.70 3.45
C ILE A 60 -3.17 -1.96 2.57
N GLU A 61 -4.28 -2.69 2.65
CA GLU A 61 -4.54 -3.80 1.72
C GLU A 61 -4.69 -3.38 0.28
N TYR A 62 -5.25 -2.20 0.08
CA TYR A 62 -5.64 -1.71 -1.22
C TYR A 62 -4.52 -0.90 -1.88
N LEU A 63 -3.46 -0.58 -1.13
CA LEU A 63 -2.28 0.09 -1.65
C LEU A 63 -1.30 -0.88 -2.30
N SER A 64 -0.73 -0.46 -3.43
CA SER A 64 0.44 -1.14 -3.95
C SER A 64 1.69 -0.84 -3.11
N ALA A 65 2.61 -1.80 -3.04
CA ALA A 65 3.89 -1.63 -2.34
C ALA A 65 4.71 -0.43 -2.86
N ARG A 66 4.50 -0.01 -4.11
CA ARG A 66 5.15 1.18 -4.68
C ARG A 66 4.59 2.45 -4.04
N THR A 67 3.27 2.55 -3.92
CA THR A 67 2.58 3.71 -3.34
C THR A 67 2.81 3.78 -1.83
N GLU A 68 2.72 2.65 -1.11
CA GLU A 68 3.09 2.57 0.32
C GLU A 68 4.51 3.10 0.55
N LYS A 69 5.48 2.65 -0.28
CA LYS A 69 6.87 3.10 -0.18
C LYS A 69 7.03 4.58 -0.53
N ALA A 70 6.27 5.10 -1.48
CA ALA A 70 6.28 6.51 -1.82
C ALA A 70 5.78 7.35 -0.64
N ILE A 71 4.58 7.04 -0.12
CA ILE A 71 3.97 7.74 1.02
C ILE A 71 4.93 7.76 2.22
N ARG A 72 5.42 6.59 2.63
CA ARG A 72 6.33 6.49 3.78
C ARG A 72 7.60 7.33 3.62
N LYS A 73 8.13 7.44 2.40
CA LYS A 73 9.35 8.23 2.14
C LYS A 73 9.09 9.72 2.00
N SER A 74 7.96 10.12 1.42
CA SER A 74 7.67 11.53 1.11
C SER A 74 6.88 12.23 2.21
N LEU A 75 6.02 11.51 2.92
CA LEU A 75 5.07 12.07 3.89
C LEU A 75 5.30 11.56 5.32
N GLY A 76 5.98 10.42 5.47
CA GLY A 76 6.16 9.74 6.76
C GLY A 76 5.27 8.52 6.91
N GLU A 77 5.61 7.66 7.87
CA GLU A 77 4.87 6.42 8.13
C GLU A 77 3.53 6.69 8.83
N ASP A 78 3.46 7.68 9.71
CA ASP A 78 2.25 8.03 10.47
C ASP A 78 1.07 8.38 9.55
N LEU A 79 1.33 8.96 8.38
CA LEU A 79 0.28 9.32 7.43
C LEU A 79 -0.36 8.09 6.76
N LEU A 80 0.24 6.90 6.85
CA LEU A 80 -0.42 5.64 6.45
C LEU A 80 -1.54 5.23 7.43
N ALA A 81 -1.57 5.79 8.64
CA ALA A 81 -2.65 5.61 9.60
C ALA A 81 -3.74 6.68 9.47
N ASP A 82 -3.55 7.69 8.62
CA ASP A 82 -4.46 8.83 8.45
C ASP A 82 -4.94 8.96 6.99
N PRO A 83 -6.00 8.23 6.60
CA PRO A 83 -6.56 8.25 5.25
C PRO A 83 -7.08 9.64 4.83
N GLU A 84 -7.66 10.39 5.78
CA GLU A 84 -8.18 11.74 5.54
C GLU A 84 -7.04 12.72 5.29
N GLY A 85 -5.96 12.63 6.09
CA GLY A 85 -4.74 13.39 5.86
C GLY A 85 -4.14 13.14 4.47
N LEU A 86 -4.20 11.91 3.95
CA LEU A 86 -3.68 11.57 2.63
C LEU A 86 -4.46 12.18 1.47
N SER A 87 -5.77 12.44 1.62
CA SER A 87 -6.57 13.08 0.57
C SER A 87 -6.38 14.61 0.54
N GLN A 88 -5.70 15.19 1.53
CA GLN A 88 -5.42 16.62 1.58
C GLN A 88 -4.47 17.07 0.47
N LEU A 89 -4.82 18.18 -0.19
CA LEU A 89 -4.08 18.72 -1.33
C LEU A 89 -2.59 18.99 -1.02
N GLU A 90 -2.26 19.41 0.21
CA GLU A 90 -0.87 19.65 0.61
C GLU A 90 -0.02 18.37 0.63
N ASN A 91 -0.59 17.27 1.12
CA ASN A 91 0.07 15.98 1.15
C ASN A 91 0.15 15.37 -0.25
N LEU A 92 -0.89 15.51 -1.06
CA LEU A 92 -0.88 15.11 -2.47
C LEU A 92 0.17 15.88 -3.29
N LYS A 93 0.38 17.18 -3.00
CA LYS A 93 1.47 17.99 -3.57
C LYS A 93 2.84 17.43 -3.20
N LYS A 94 3.10 17.21 -1.91
CA LYS A 94 4.37 16.66 -1.42
C LYS A 94 4.65 15.28 -2.04
N LEU A 95 3.63 14.41 -2.12
CA LEU A 95 3.72 13.10 -2.74
C LEU A 95 4.08 13.19 -4.23
N LEU A 96 3.38 14.04 -4.99
CA LEU A 96 3.63 14.18 -6.43
C LEU A 96 5.00 14.79 -6.75
N CYS A 97 5.53 15.64 -5.86
CA CYS A 97 6.89 16.18 -5.97
C CYS A 97 7.99 15.13 -5.73
N TRP A 98 7.66 13.97 -5.15
CA TRP A 98 8.66 12.98 -4.80
C TRP A 98 9.21 12.27 -6.05
N PRO A 99 10.55 12.11 -6.19
CA PRO A 99 11.14 11.44 -7.34
C PRO A 99 10.58 10.04 -7.60
N GLY A 100 10.15 9.78 -8.83
CA GLY A 100 9.59 8.50 -9.24
C GLY A 100 8.12 8.29 -8.88
N VAL A 101 7.46 9.29 -8.28
CA VAL A 101 6.00 9.36 -8.16
C VAL A 101 5.43 9.98 -9.41
N GLY A 102 4.40 9.35 -9.96
CA GLY A 102 3.71 9.82 -11.16
C GLY A 102 2.23 9.50 -11.08
N ARG A 103 1.52 9.60 -12.22
CA ARG A 103 0.06 9.38 -12.29
C ARG A 103 -0.39 8.07 -11.65
N GLY A 104 0.36 6.99 -11.86
CA GLY A 104 -0.01 5.67 -11.34
C GLY A 104 -0.07 5.60 -9.81
N VAL A 105 0.74 6.38 -9.10
CA VAL A 105 0.74 6.39 -7.62
C VAL A 105 -0.47 7.15 -7.08
N LEU A 106 -0.84 8.27 -7.71
CA LEU A 106 -2.05 9.02 -7.33
C LEU A 106 -3.33 8.22 -7.61
N GLN A 107 -3.37 7.52 -8.75
CA GLN A 107 -4.50 6.65 -9.08
C GLN A 107 -4.62 5.51 -8.08
N ASP A 108 -3.52 4.81 -7.79
CA ASP A 108 -3.47 3.71 -6.83
C ASP A 108 -3.90 4.15 -5.42
N LEU A 109 -3.47 5.34 -4.97
CA LEU A 109 -3.93 5.91 -3.71
C LEU A 109 -5.43 6.23 -3.71
N ALA A 110 -5.92 6.89 -4.77
CA ALA A 110 -7.35 7.23 -4.86
C ALA A 110 -8.25 5.99 -4.92
N ASP A 111 -7.84 4.96 -5.67
CA ASP A 111 -8.53 3.68 -5.75
C ASP A 111 -8.51 2.96 -4.40
N ALA A 112 -7.38 3.02 -3.67
CA ALA A 112 -7.26 2.41 -2.35
C ALA A 112 -8.16 3.07 -1.31
N LEU A 113 -8.23 4.40 -1.29
CA LEU A 113 -9.13 5.15 -0.40
C LEU A 113 -10.60 4.81 -0.71
N ASN A 114 -10.98 4.81 -2.00
CA ASN A 114 -12.34 4.45 -2.43
C ASN A 114 -12.71 3.02 -2.02
N GLN A 115 -11.82 2.05 -2.24
CA GLN A 115 -12.07 0.64 -1.88
C GLN A 115 -12.19 0.43 -0.37
N ALA A 116 -11.48 1.22 0.43
CA ALA A 116 -11.57 1.22 1.88
C ALA A 116 -12.75 2.03 2.43
N GLY A 117 -13.50 2.75 1.59
CA GLY A 117 -14.66 3.55 1.99
C GLY A 117 -14.33 4.93 2.56
N TYR A 118 -13.14 5.47 2.26
CA TYR A 118 -12.73 6.82 2.66
C TYR A 118 -12.99 7.83 1.55
N ASP A 119 -13.08 9.11 1.94
CA ASP A 119 -13.13 10.23 1.00
C ASP A 119 -11.86 10.26 0.13
N SER A 120 -12.08 10.16 -1.17
CA SER A 120 -11.02 10.13 -2.17
C SER A 120 -10.97 11.44 -2.96
N PHE A 121 -10.12 11.49 -3.97
CA PHE A 121 -9.91 12.65 -4.83
C PHE A 121 -9.84 12.23 -6.30
N ASP A 122 -10.07 13.18 -7.21
CA ASP A 122 -9.89 12.97 -8.64
C ASP A 122 -8.38 13.09 -9.00
N PRO A 123 -7.70 11.99 -9.38
CA PRO A 123 -6.25 12.01 -9.62
C PRO A 123 -5.84 12.90 -10.78
N LEU A 124 -6.69 13.06 -11.79
CA LEU A 124 -6.41 13.90 -12.96
C LEU A 124 -6.52 15.37 -12.59
N LYS A 125 -7.65 15.78 -12.00
CA LYS A 125 -7.86 17.16 -11.58
C LYS A 125 -6.83 17.61 -10.55
N THR A 126 -6.52 16.76 -9.57
CA THR A 126 -5.50 17.07 -8.57
C THR A 126 -4.13 17.26 -9.21
N ARG A 127 -3.74 16.37 -10.13
CA ARG A 127 -2.45 16.50 -10.83
C ARG A 127 -2.40 17.79 -11.66
N GLU A 128 -3.45 18.11 -12.40
CA GLU A 128 -3.52 19.35 -13.20
C GLU A 128 -3.47 20.60 -12.32
N ALA A 129 -4.19 20.61 -11.20
CA ALA A 129 -4.16 21.72 -10.24
C ALA A 129 -2.76 21.93 -9.64
N ILE A 130 -2.02 20.84 -9.38
CA ILE A 130 -0.65 20.91 -8.84
C ILE A 130 0.35 21.38 -9.91
N LEU A 131 0.26 20.87 -11.14
CA LEU A 131 1.21 21.17 -12.21
C LEU A 131 0.96 22.52 -12.90
N SER A 132 -0.28 23.02 -12.91
CA SER A 132 -0.65 24.34 -13.47
C SER A 132 -0.07 25.53 -12.69
N HIS A 133 0.49 25.30 -11.50
CA HIS A 133 1.12 26.33 -10.66
C HIS A 133 2.66 26.14 -10.57
N PRO A 134 3.41 26.28 -11.68
CA PRO A 134 4.82 25.88 -11.76
C PRO A 134 5.80 26.74 -10.93
N LYS A 135 5.36 27.84 -10.30
CA LYS A 135 6.26 28.86 -9.73
C LYS A 135 7.02 28.46 -8.45
N ARG A 136 6.93 27.23 -7.94
CA ARG A 136 7.65 26.82 -6.69
C ARG A 136 8.36 25.47 -6.71
N PHE A 137 8.44 24.77 -7.83
CA PHE A 137 8.96 23.38 -7.85
C PHE A 137 10.50 23.25 -7.85
N ARG A 138 11.25 24.36 -7.79
CA ARG A 138 12.73 24.34 -7.86
C ARG A 138 13.49 24.41 -6.53
N ARG A 139 12.83 24.50 -5.36
CA ARG A 139 13.52 24.65 -4.07
C ARG A 139 12.99 23.73 -2.97
N LEU A 140 13.18 22.42 -3.10
CA LEU A 140 13.12 21.50 -1.96
C LEU A 140 14.25 20.44 -1.96
N ASN A 141 15.19 20.50 -2.92
CA ASN A 141 16.36 19.62 -2.97
C ASN A 141 17.65 20.39 -2.66
N THR A 142 17.70 21.07 -1.51
CA THR A 142 18.97 21.55 -0.97
C THR A 142 19.17 20.84 0.37
N PRO A 143 20.15 19.92 0.50
CA PRO A 143 20.51 19.42 1.82
C PRO A 143 20.97 20.63 2.64
N ALA A 144 20.46 20.76 3.86
CA ALA A 144 21.01 21.72 4.81
C ALA A 144 22.47 21.33 5.08
N SER A 145 23.38 22.23 4.71
CA SER A 145 24.79 22.17 5.08
C SER A 145 24.98 22.37 6.57
#